data_AF-A0A8K0RXR1-F1
#
_entry.id   AF-A0A8K0RXR1-F1
#
_cell.length_a   1.000
_cell.length_b   1.000
_cell.length_c   1.000
_cell.angle_alpha   90.00
_cell.angle_beta   90.00
_cell.angle_gamma   90.00
#
_symmetry.space_group_name_H-M   'P 1'
#
loop_
_entity.id
_entity.type
_entity.pdbx_description
1 polymer ?
#
loop_
_entity_poly.entity_id
_entity_poly.type
_entity_poly.pdbx_seq_one_letter_code
_entity_poly.pdbx_strand_id
1 'polypeptide(L)'
;MTTNGHKSCDILADQGHSRLFKPSTAPSLDAFKSLCSQKATREDYPLAADINKNVPIYSLAKYSTLTEDQKSALQDEWYKILLHGPGVFVTSGLYTDLDLIDKSTAAFNSIIAEESQGTKTAGDHFASAGKNDRIWNSFSKHALQDPSSFFNYFSNPYLNIIFASWLGPGYRITTQVNNVRPGGQPQVSHRDYHLGFMSAESCGRYPRAMQVASQCLTLQGAIAHVDVPLESGPTRLLPFSQAFAPGYMAYRLPEFNEFFLENYISLPLQKGDGLWFNPALFHAAGENKSVDINRLVNLVQISSAFGKPMETIDALPLVESTWDVLTAAYKEQGLSDEVRMFISAVGEGYPFPTNLDYNPPRSENMAPDSEQDVIREALVGLKSKAQVLADLKDYRNRIRA
;
A
#
# COMPACT_ATOMS: atom_id res chain seq x y z
N MET A 1 -32.53 12.69 22.22
CA MET A 1 -32.51 11.43 21.44
C MET A 1 -32.72 11.78 19.98
N THR A 2 -31.66 12.18 19.30
CA THR A 2 -31.62 12.31 17.84
C THR A 2 -30.87 11.08 17.34
N THR A 3 -31.62 10.08 16.92
CA THR A 3 -31.06 8.93 16.20
C THR A 3 -30.58 9.45 14.85
N ASN A 4 -29.30 9.80 14.75
CA ASN A 4 -28.64 9.90 13.45
C ASN A 4 -28.75 8.52 12.82
N GLY A 5 -29.68 8.38 11.88
CA GLY A 5 -29.85 7.18 11.10
C GLY A 5 -28.60 6.99 10.25
N HIS A 6 -27.59 6.31 10.80
CA HIS A 6 -26.62 5.61 10.00
C HIS A 6 -27.42 4.65 9.13
N LYS A 7 -27.70 5.05 7.88
CA LYS A 7 -27.98 4.06 6.85
C LYS A 7 -26.76 3.15 6.85
N SER A 8 -26.95 1.95 7.37
CA SER A 8 -26.02 0.83 7.21
C SER A 8 -25.67 0.75 5.73
N CYS A 9 -24.53 1.30 5.34
CA CYS A 9 -24.04 1.19 3.98
C CYS A 9 -23.38 -0.18 3.91
N ASP A 10 -24.18 -1.17 3.58
CA ASP A 10 -23.68 -2.53 3.40
C ASP A 10 -23.04 -2.58 2.01
N ILE A 11 -21.70 -2.53 2.05
CA ILE A 11 -20.79 -2.54 0.91
C ILE A 11 -21.19 -3.57 -0.17
N LEU A 12 -21.77 -4.73 0.20
CA LEU A 12 -22.19 -5.76 -0.75
C LEU A 12 -23.71 -5.87 -0.92
N ALA A 13 -24.53 -5.54 0.08
CA ALA A 13 -25.98 -5.62 -0.08
C ALA A 13 -26.54 -4.53 -1.02
N ASP A 14 -25.85 -3.40 -1.17
CA ASP A 14 -26.32 -2.26 -1.97
C ASP A 14 -26.06 -2.39 -3.49
N GLN A 15 -25.64 -3.56 -3.99
CA GLN A 15 -25.25 -3.74 -5.41
C GLN A 15 -26.44 -3.96 -6.38
N GLY A 16 -27.64 -4.19 -5.86
CA GLY A 16 -28.86 -4.45 -6.62
C GLY A 16 -28.88 -5.82 -7.31
N HIS A 17 -29.88 -6.08 -8.17
CA HIS A 17 -30.10 -7.39 -8.79
C HIS A 17 -29.32 -7.62 -10.11
N SER A 18 -28.76 -6.56 -10.71
CA SER A 18 -28.00 -6.68 -11.95
C SER A 18 -26.58 -7.15 -11.68
N ARG A 19 -26.15 -8.25 -12.33
CA ARG A 19 -24.80 -8.81 -12.13
C ARG A 19 -23.67 -7.84 -12.51
N LEU A 20 -23.82 -7.04 -13.57
CA LEU A 20 -22.76 -6.19 -14.12
C LEU A 20 -23.09 -4.69 -14.02
N PHE A 21 -22.07 -3.84 -13.96
CA PHE A 21 -22.22 -2.44 -14.36
C PHE A 21 -22.21 -2.37 -15.89
N LYS A 22 -23.33 -1.98 -16.49
CA LYS A 22 -23.48 -1.95 -17.95
C LYS A 22 -22.82 -0.68 -18.50
N PRO A 23 -21.94 -0.75 -19.51
CA PRO A 23 -21.43 0.45 -20.18
C PRO A 23 -22.54 1.33 -20.76
N SER A 24 -23.66 0.73 -21.15
CA SER A 24 -24.82 1.42 -21.72
C SER A 24 -25.70 2.16 -20.69
N THR A 25 -25.44 2.02 -19.40
CA THR A 25 -26.20 2.70 -18.34
C THR A 25 -25.22 3.53 -17.52
N ALA A 26 -25.24 4.84 -17.75
CA ALA A 26 -24.33 5.76 -17.07
C ALA A 26 -24.54 5.71 -15.54
N PRO A 27 -23.47 5.62 -14.75
CA PRO A 27 -23.53 5.83 -13.30
C PRO A 27 -24.10 7.22 -12.97
N SER A 28 -24.82 7.35 -11.85
CA SER A 28 -25.39 8.64 -11.43
C SER A 28 -24.29 9.58 -10.94
N LEU A 29 -24.03 10.65 -11.70
CA LEU A 29 -23.11 11.71 -11.30
C LEU A 29 -23.61 12.44 -10.03
N ASP A 30 -24.91 12.70 -9.90
CA ASP A 30 -25.46 13.38 -8.72
C ASP A 30 -25.27 12.55 -7.44
N ALA A 31 -25.41 11.23 -7.50
CA ALA A 31 -25.12 10.35 -6.38
C ALA A 31 -23.63 10.41 -6.01
N PHE A 32 -22.74 10.48 -7.00
CA PHE A 32 -21.30 10.63 -6.77
C PHE A 32 -20.93 11.98 -6.15
N LYS A 33 -21.52 13.07 -6.64
CA LYS A 33 -21.36 14.42 -6.08
C LYS A 33 -21.81 14.48 -4.62
N SER A 34 -22.99 13.92 -4.33
CA SER A 34 -23.51 13.82 -2.96
C SER A 34 -22.56 13.05 -2.05
N LEU A 35 -22.05 11.90 -2.51
CA LEU A 35 -21.09 11.10 -1.77
C LEU A 35 -19.78 11.87 -1.47
N CYS A 36 -19.23 12.58 -2.47
CA CYS A 36 -17.99 13.34 -2.31
C CYS A 36 -18.16 14.65 -1.52
N SER A 37 -19.40 15.09 -1.27
CA SER A 37 -19.71 16.31 -0.50
C SER A 37 -19.68 16.11 1.02
N GLN A 38 -19.47 14.87 1.48
CA GLN A 38 -19.35 14.52 2.90
C GLN A 38 -18.15 15.23 3.56
N LYS A 39 -18.18 15.30 4.89
CA LYS A 39 -17.14 15.93 5.70
C LYS A 39 -16.63 14.97 6.76
N ALA A 40 -15.32 14.87 6.88
CA ALA A 40 -14.67 14.20 8.00
C ALA A 40 -14.59 15.17 9.17
N THR A 41 -15.01 14.75 10.37
CA THR A 41 -14.97 15.59 11.57
C THR A 41 -14.12 14.98 12.68
N ARG A 42 -13.77 15.81 13.68
CA ARG A 42 -12.97 15.38 14.84
C ARG A 42 -13.73 14.39 15.71
N GLU A 43 -15.05 14.45 15.72
CA GLU A 43 -15.92 13.52 16.42
C GLU A 43 -15.90 12.14 15.75
N ASP A 44 -15.74 12.09 14.42
CA ASP A 44 -15.64 10.84 13.67
C ASP A 44 -14.28 10.15 13.82
N TYR A 45 -13.22 10.94 13.94
CA TYR A 45 -11.82 10.51 13.97
C TYR A 45 -11.06 11.18 15.14
N PRO A 46 -11.39 10.84 16.39
CA PRO A 46 -10.83 11.49 17.58
C PRO A 46 -9.33 11.27 17.76
N LEU A 47 -8.77 10.18 17.23
CA LEU A 47 -7.33 9.87 17.34
C LEU A 47 -6.46 10.64 16.34
N ALA A 48 -7.06 11.19 15.27
CA ALA A 48 -6.34 12.07 14.36
C ALA A 48 -5.80 13.31 15.11
N ALA A 49 -4.61 13.78 14.77
CA ALA A 49 -4.04 15.01 15.29
C ALA A 49 -4.65 16.23 14.61
N ASP A 50 -5.01 16.12 13.33
CA ASP A 50 -5.71 17.16 12.55
C ASP A 50 -6.59 16.52 11.45
N ILE A 51 -7.49 17.29 10.86
CA ILE A 51 -8.22 16.91 9.64
C ILE A 51 -8.16 18.08 8.67
N ASN A 52 -7.45 17.88 7.56
CA ASN A 52 -7.27 18.91 6.55
C ASN A 52 -7.88 18.44 5.22
N LYS A 53 -8.78 19.23 4.63
CA LYS A 53 -9.47 18.91 3.38
C LYS A 53 -10.07 17.49 3.36
N ASN A 54 -10.75 17.11 4.45
CA ASN A 54 -11.32 15.77 4.67
C ASN A 54 -10.32 14.62 4.83
N VAL A 55 -9.02 14.89 5.00
CA VAL A 55 -8.00 13.87 5.25
C VAL A 55 -7.57 13.93 6.71
N PRO A 56 -7.88 12.90 7.52
CA PRO A 56 -7.34 12.74 8.85
C PRO A 56 -5.82 12.58 8.82
N ILE A 57 -5.14 13.34 9.67
CA ILE A 57 -3.68 13.35 9.81
C ILE A 57 -3.34 12.86 11.21
N TYR A 58 -2.57 11.78 11.31
CA TYR A 58 -2.13 11.17 12.56
C TYR A 58 -0.68 11.56 12.84
N SER A 59 -0.45 12.27 13.95
CA SER A 59 0.91 12.48 14.47
C SER A 59 1.30 11.26 15.29
N LEU A 60 2.19 10.42 14.74
CA LEU A 60 2.54 9.15 15.37
C LEU A 60 3.48 9.37 16.56
N ALA A 61 3.12 8.83 17.73
CA ALA A 61 4.03 8.78 18.88
C ALA A 61 5.16 7.77 18.63
N LYS A 62 6.14 7.68 19.52
CA LYS A 62 7.11 6.57 19.46
C LYS A 62 6.36 5.25 19.65
N TYR A 63 6.51 4.31 18.72
CA TYR A 63 5.73 3.06 18.74
C TYR A 63 5.84 2.31 20.08
N SER A 64 7.05 2.28 20.66
CA SER A 64 7.33 1.61 21.95
C SER A 64 6.61 2.23 23.16
N THR A 65 5.99 3.41 23.03
CA THR A 65 5.23 4.05 24.11
C THR A 65 3.73 3.76 24.03
N LEU A 66 3.26 3.11 22.96
CA LEU A 66 1.85 2.77 22.78
C LEU A 66 1.50 1.47 23.50
N THR A 67 0.36 1.46 24.17
CA THR A 67 -0.26 0.21 24.67
C THR A 67 -0.93 -0.56 23.54
N GLU A 68 -1.20 -1.85 23.74
CA GLU A 68 -1.95 -2.65 22.76
C GLU A 68 -3.35 -2.09 22.49
N ASP A 69 -4.04 -1.56 23.50
CA ASP A 69 -5.34 -0.91 23.33
C ASP A 69 -5.26 0.34 22.44
N GLN A 70 -4.19 1.14 22.57
CA GLN A 70 -3.97 2.30 21.71
C GLN A 70 -3.66 1.90 20.26
N LYS A 71 -2.87 0.84 20.07
CA LYS A 71 -2.60 0.27 18.74
C LYS A 71 -3.90 -0.23 18.11
N SER A 72 -4.70 -1.00 18.86
CA SER A 72 -6.00 -1.51 18.40
C SER A 72 -6.96 -0.37 18.03
N ALA A 73 -7.03 0.68 18.84
CA ALA A 73 -7.90 1.83 18.58
C ALA A 73 -7.49 2.58 17.29
N LEU A 74 -6.19 2.72 17.01
CA LEU A 74 -5.70 3.26 15.74
C LEU A 74 -6.14 2.39 14.56
N GLN A 75 -6.03 1.05 14.68
CA GLN A 75 -6.46 0.14 13.63
C GLN A 75 -7.95 0.24 13.34
N ASP A 76 -8.80 0.31 14.38
CA ASP A 76 -10.25 0.48 14.23
C ASP A 76 -10.59 1.79 13.50
N GLU A 77 -9.91 2.89 13.85
CA GLU A 77 -10.16 4.19 13.23
C GLU A 77 -9.67 4.23 11.77
N TRP A 78 -8.50 3.67 11.47
CA TRP A 78 -7.99 3.55 10.09
C TRP A 78 -8.85 2.62 9.23
N TYR A 79 -9.32 1.50 9.79
CA TYR A 79 -10.29 0.63 9.13
C TYR A 79 -11.59 1.39 8.80
N LYS A 80 -12.13 2.13 9.76
CA LYS A 80 -13.31 2.99 9.56
C LYS A 80 -13.08 4.02 8.45
N ILE A 81 -11.91 4.67 8.42
CA ILE A 81 -11.55 5.65 7.37
C ILE A 81 -11.58 5.02 5.98
N LEU A 82 -10.95 3.85 5.83
CA LEU A 82 -10.80 3.17 4.54
C LEU A 82 -12.12 2.58 4.03
N LEU A 83 -12.97 2.07 4.94
CA LEU A 83 -14.22 1.41 4.58
C LEU A 83 -15.40 2.38 4.45
N HIS A 84 -15.59 3.25 5.46
CA HIS A 84 -16.79 4.06 5.64
C HIS A 84 -16.54 5.56 5.56
N GLY A 85 -15.26 5.97 5.63
CA GLY A 85 -14.85 7.36 5.77
C GLY A 85 -14.36 8.00 4.47
N PRO A 86 -13.40 8.94 4.55
CA PRO A 86 -12.88 9.63 3.39
C PRO A 86 -12.02 8.74 2.48
N GLY A 87 -11.70 7.51 2.88
CA GLY A 87 -10.92 6.57 2.08
C GLY A 87 -9.43 6.86 2.03
N VAL A 88 -8.94 7.83 2.81
CA VAL A 88 -7.53 8.25 2.86
C VAL A 88 -7.18 8.85 4.22
N PHE A 89 -5.94 8.63 4.66
CA PHE A 89 -5.35 9.28 5.83
C PHE A 89 -3.84 9.49 5.65
N VAL A 90 -3.27 10.38 6.46
CA VAL A 90 -1.83 10.65 6.52
C VAL A 90 -1.29 10.23 7.87
N THR A 91 -0.12 9.59 7.88
CA THR A 91 0.69 9.37 9.07
C THR A 91 1.89 10.31 9.03
N SER A 92 1.81 11.38 9.81
CA SER A 92 2.91 12.34 9.94
C SER A 92 3.99 11.78 10.85
N GLY A 93 5.25 11.89 10.40
CA GLY A 93 6.39 11.33 11.12
C GLY A 93 6.39 9.80 11.16
N LEU A 94 5.92 9.14 10.09
CA LEU A 94 6.02 7.68 9.95
C LEU A 94 7.49 7.23 10.08
N TYR A 95 8.40 7.97 9.45
CA TYR A 95 9.83 7.87 9.69
C TYR A 95 10.35 9.18 10.28
N THR A 96 10.86 9.11 11.52
CA THR A 96 11.50 10.24 12.19
C THR A 96 13.03 10.22 12.02
N ASP A 97 13.61 9.06 11.73
CA ASP A 97 14.99 8.92 11.28
C ASP A 97 15.08 9.29 9.79
N LEU A 98 15.34 10.57 9.52
CA LEU A 98 15.47 11.08 8.16
C LEU A 98 16.78 10.62 7.48
N ASP A 99 17.79 10.23 8.25
CA ASP A 99 19.03 9.67 7.69
C ASP A 99 18.76 8.30 7.04
N LEU A 100 17.85 7.50 7.63
CA LEU A 100 17.38 6.26 7.01
C LEU A 100 16.63 6.53 5.68
N ILE A 101 15.80 7.57 5.63
CA ILE A 101 15.14 7.98 4.39
C ILE A 101 16.17 8.41 3.35
N ASP A 102 17.20 9.16 3.74
CA ASP A 102 18.26 9.60 2.83
C ASP A 102 19.11 8.44 2.32
N LYS A 103 19.45 7.45 3.16
CA LYS A 103 20.12 6.21 2.72
C LYS A 103 19.29 5.42 1.72
N SER A 104 17.99 5.26 2.00
CA SER A 104 17.07 4.56 1.09
C SER A 104 16.91 5.34 -0.23
N THR A 105 16.84 6.66 -0.17
CA THR A 105 16.84 7.55 -1.34
C THR A 105 18.11 7.41 -2.17
N ALA A 106 19.28 7.32 -1.51
CA ALA A 106 20.55 7.10 -2.19
C ALA A 106 20.59 5.76 -2.92
N ALA A 107 20.09 4.67 -2.30
CA ALA A 107 19.95 3.37 -2.95
C ALA A 107 19.04 3.46 -4.20
N PHE A 108 17.90 4.14 -4.10
CA PHE A 108 17.01 4.36 -5.25
C PHE A 108 17.65 5.20 -6.35
N ASN A 109 18.40 6.25 -6.02
CA ASN A 109 19.10 7.06 -7.00
C ASN A 109 20.21 6.26 -7.73
N SER A 110 20.93 5.39 -7.02
CA SER A 110 21.88 4.46 -7.64
C SER A 110 21.20 3.53 -8.63
N ILE A 111 20.06 2.93 -8.24
CA ILE A 111 19.26 2.06 -9.13
C ILE A 111 18.78 2.84 -10.37
N ILE A 112 18.25 4.06 -10.19
CA ILE A 112 17.83 4.92 -11.32
C ILE A 112 19.00 5.20 -12.25
N ALA A 113 20.17 5.55 -11.71
CA ALA A 113 21.36 5.83 -12.51
C ALA A 113 21.81 4.60 -13.30
N GLU A 114 21.82 3.41 -12.69
CA GLU A 114 22.16 2.15 -13.36
C GLU A 114 21.15 1.78 -14.46
N GLU A 115 19.84 1.88 -14.18
CA GLU A 115 18.80 1.55 -15.16
C GLU A 115 18.77 2.53 -16.33
N SER A 116 19.09 3.81 -16.10
CA SER A 116 19.19 4.82 -17.17
C SER A 116 20.33 4.56 -18.17
N GLN A 117 21.34 3.79 -17.77
CA GLN A 117 22.47 3.40 -18.63
C GLN A 117 22.20 2.11 -19.42
N GLY A 118 21.16 1.36 -19.05
CA GLY A 118 20.78 0.12 -19.72
C GLY A 118 20.04 0.34 -21.05
N THR A 119 20.11 -0.65 -21.94
CA THR A 119 19.38 -0.64 -23.23
C THR A 119 17.91 -1.08 -23.11
N LYS A 120 17.44 -1.42 -21.90
CA LYS A 120 16.04 -1.82 -21.66
C LYS A 120 15.18 -0.58 -21.40
N THR A 121 14.33 -0.22 -22.35
CA THR A 121 13.22 0.72 -22.12
C THR A 121 12.25 0.12 -21.10
N ALA A 122 12.28 0.60 -19.86
CA ALA A 122 11.23 0.33 -18.89
C ALA A 122 9.97 1.12 -19.31
N GLY A 123 8.85 0.44 -19.51
CA GLY A 123 7.58 1.09 -19.82
C GLY A 123 7.05 1.85 -18.61
N ASP A 124 6.79 3.15 -18.76
CA ASP A 124 5.88 3.90 -17.88
C ASP A 124 4.59 4.13 -18.67
N HIS A 125 3.48 3.52 -18.22
CA HIS A 125 2.19 3.66 -18.87
C HIS A 125 1.56 5.05 -18.67
N PHE A 126 2.10 5.88 -17.76
CA PHE A 126 1.46 7.11 -17.32
C PHE A 126 2.27 8.39 -17.55
N ALA A 127 3.50 8.32 -18.05
CA ALA A 127 4.33 9.51 -18.31
C ALA A 127 5.05 9.47 -19.66
N SER A 128 5.33 10.66 -20.18
CA SER A 128 6.24 10.84 -21.32
C SER A 128 7.69 10.59 -20.89
N ALA A 129 8.49 9.98 -21.78
CA ALA A 129 9.88 9.62 -21.51
C ALA A 129 10.70 10.81 -20.95
N GLY A 130 11.45 10.57 -19.86
CA GLY A 130 12.43 11.51 -19.29
C GLY A 130 11.90 12.50 -18.23
N LYS A 131 10.59 12.55 -17.96
CA LYS A 131 10.01 13.43 -16.92
C LYS A 131 9.62 12.75 -15.61
N ASN A 132 9.64 11.41 -15.60
CA ASN A 132 9.39 10.58 -14.44
C ASN A 132 10.42 9.45 -14.44
N ASP A 133 11.22 9.32 -13.38
CA ASP A 133 11.98 8.08 -13.18
C ASP A 133 11.10 7.10 -12.41
N ARG A 134 11.05 5.85 -12.88
CA ARG A 134 10.26 4.78 -12.29
C ARG A 134 11.18 3.61 -11.97
N ILE A 135 11.13 3.11 -10.75
CA ILE A 135 11.74 1.83 -10.39
C ILE A 135 10.61 0.82 -10.18
N TRP A 136 10.46 -0.12 -11.10
CA TRP A 136 9.61 -1.31 -10.89
C TRP A 136 10.28 -2.27 -9.92
N ASN A 137 9.50 -2.96 -9.08
CA ASN A 137 10.01 -3.84 -8.02
C ASN A 137 11.11 -3.17 -7.18
N SER A 138 10.88 -1.92 -6.75
CA SER A 138 11.86 -1.23 -5.90
C SER A 138 12.05 -1.92 -4.56
N PHE A 139 11.09 -2.74 -4.12
CA PHE A 139 11.20 -3.56 -2.90
C PHE A 139 12.39 -4.51 -2.98
N SER A 140 12.42 -5.37 -4.00
CA SER A 140 13.51 -6.34 -4.15
C SER A 140 14.82 -5.65 -4.50
N LYS A 141 14.78 -4.61 -5.34
CA LYS A 141 15.99 -3.89 -5.74
C LYS A 141 16.62 -3.14 -4.57
N HIS A 142 15.84 -2.55 -3.67
CA HIS A 142 16.37 -1.90 -2.46
C HIS A 142 17.10 -2.92 -1.57
N ALA A 143 16.48 -4.07 -1.31
CA ALA A 143 17.11 -5.12 -0.51
C ALA A 143 18.46 -5.58 -1.05
N LEU A 144 18.59 -5.68 -2.38
CA LEU A 144 19.83 -6.09 -3.04
C LEU A 144 20.86 -4.96 -3.14
N GLN A 145 20.40 -3.72 -3.29
CA GLN A 145 21.26 -2.54 -3.40
C GLN A 145 21.87 -2.14 -2.05
N ASP A 146 21.07 -2.16 -0.99
CA ASP A 146 21.49 -1.82 0.38
C ASP A 146 20.65 -2.59 1.41
N PRO A 147 21.07 -3.81 1.77
CA PRO A 147 20.33 -4.66 2.69
C PRO A 147 20.11 -4.04 4.08
N SER A 148 21.03 -3.19 4.54
CA SER A 148 20.95 -2.58 5.87
C SER A 148 19.90 -1.47 5.91
N SER A 149 19.86 -0.56 4.93
CA SER A 149 18.78 0.44 4.89
C SER A 149 17.43 -0.20 4.57
N PHE A 150 17.38 -1.23 3.72
CA PHE A 150 16.16 -1.99 3.45
C PHE A 150 15.59 -2.64 4.73
N PHE A 151 16.45 -3.32 5.51
CA PHE A 151 16.04 -3.90 6.78
C PHE A 151 15.43 -2.85 7.71
N ASN A 152 16.14 -1.75 7.95
CA ASN A 152 15.67 -0.71 8.86
C ASN A 152 14.39 -0.02 8.33
N TYR A 153 14.28 0.17 7.02
CA TYR A 153 13.11 0.79 6.40
C TYR A 153 11.85 -0.06 6.59
N PHE A 154 11.90 -1.35 6.27
CA PHE A 154 10.75 -2.25 6.37
C PHE A 154 10.59 -2.90 7.75
N SER A 155 11.43 -2.56 8.74
CA SER A 155 11.24 -2.95 10.14
C SER A 155 10.39 -1.96 10.94
N ASN A 156 9.85 -0.90 10.33
CA ASN A 156 9.01 0.06 11.05
C ASN A 156 7.68 -0.58 11.51
N PRO A 157 7.44 -0.78 12.81
CA PRO A 157 6.30 -1.55 13.30
C PRO A 157 4.94 -0.87 13.07
N TYR A 158 4.92 0.44 12.79
CA TYR A 158 3.69 1.11 12.35
C TYR A 158 3.17 0.56 11.03
N LEU A 159 4.05 0.13 10.11
CA LEU A 159 3.65 -0.48 8.85
C LEU A 159 2.75 -1.70 9.10
N ASN A 160 3.09 -2.53 10.08
CA ASN A 160 2.31 -3.73 10.39
C ASN A 160 0.87 -3.39 10.75
N ILE A 161 0.68 -2.45 11.67
CA ILE A 161 -0.66 -2.12 12.16
C ILE A 161 -1.48 -1.34 11.12
N ILE A 162 -0.84 -0.53 10.29
CA ILE A 162 -1.47 0.15 9.13
C ILE A 162 -1.95 -0.87 8.09
N PHE A 163 -1.13 -1.89 7.79
CA PHE A 163 -1.50 -2.90 6.80
C PHE A 163 -2.57 -3.84 7.34
N ALA A 164 -2.38 -4.32 8.57
CA ALA A 164 -3.29 -5.25 9.22
C ALA A 164 -4.65 -4.63 9.54
N SER A 165 -4.74 -3.30 9.73
CA SER A 165 -6.04 -2.64 9.94
C SER A 165 -6.98 -2.79 8.74
N TRP A 166 -6.44 -2.99 7.53
CA TRP A 166 -7.25 -3.14 6.33
C TRP A 166 -7.23 -4.56 5.74
N LEU A 167 -6.06 -5.20 5.73
CA LEU A 167 -5.82 -6.42 4.95
C LEU A 167 -5.76 -7.70 5.81
N GLY A 168 -5.70 -7.55 7.13
CA GLY A 168 -5.36 -8.63 8.04
C GLY A 168 -3.88 -9.06 7.94
N PRO A 169 -3.49 -10.17 8.59
CA PRO A 169 -2.13 -10.68 8.55
C PRO A 169 -1.80 -11.37 7.22
N GLY A 170 -0.52 -11.71 7.02
CA GLY A 170 -0.07 -12.49 5.85
C GLY A 170 -0.12 -11.72 4.53
N TYR A 171 -0.20 -10.39 4.59
CA TYR A 171 -0.14 -9.51 3.43
C TYR A 171 1.20 -9.63 2.68
N ARG A 172 1.23 -9.17 1.43
CA ARG A 172 2.44 -9.06 0.61
C ARG A 172 2.70 -7.61 0.22
N ILE A 173 3.93 -7.16 0.43
CA ILE A 173 4.37 -5.81 0.08
C ILE A 173 5.00 -5.83 -1.31
N THR A 174 4.55 -4.91 -2.15
CA THR A 174 5.26 -4.51 -3.38
C THR A 174 5.50 -3.01 -3.32
N THR A 175 6.62 -2.55 -3.85
CA THR A 175 6.87 -1.11 -3.93
C THR A 175 7.40 -0.71 -5.30
N GLN A 176 7.09 0.52 -5.68
CA GLN A 176 7.64 1.16 -6.87
C GLN A 176 7.98 2.62 -6.56
N VAL A 177 9.18 3.05 -6.94
CA VAL A 177 9.57 4.45 -6.80
C VAL A 177 9.03 5.26 -7.96
N ASN A 178 8.42 6.40 -7.64
CA ASN A 178 8.09 7.46 -8.59
C ASN A 178 8.92 8.70 -8.27
N ASN A 179 9.71 9.16 -9.24
CA ASN A 179 10.43 10.43 -9.16
C ASN A 179 9.92 11.39 -10.24
N VAL A 180 8.93 12.21 -9.89
CA VAL A 180 8.36 13.19 -10.83
C VAL A 180 9.23 14.43 -10.83
N ARG A 181 9.90 14.69 -11.95
CA ARG A 181 10.83 15.82 -12.12
C ARG A 181 10.07 17.14 -12.37
N PRO A 182 10.71 18.30 -12.15
CA PRO A 182 10.17 19.60 -12.56
C PRO A 182 9.63 19.58 -14.00
N GLY A 183 8.41 20.10 -14.19
CA GLY A 183 7.69 20.07 -15.47
C GLY A 183 6.98 18.75 -15.80
N GLY A 184 6.97 17.79 -14.87
CA GLY A 184 6.18 16.56 -14.95
C GLY A 184 4.68 16.84 -15.00
N GLN A 185 3.99 16.24 -15.97
CA GLN A 185 2.57 16.48 -16.23
C GLN A 185 1.68 15.71 -15.24
N PRO A 186 0.48 16.23 -14.93
CA PRO A 186 -0.44 15.53 -14.05
C PRO A 186 -0.98 14.27 -14.73
N GLN A 187 -1.35 13.29 -13.92
CA GLN A 187 -2.08 12.12 -14.41
C GLN A 187 -3.59 12.41 -14.52
N VAL A 188 -4.28 11.54 -15.25
CA VAL A 188 -5.74 11.49 -15.29
C VAL A 188 -6.26 10.76 -14.06
N SER A 189 -7.45 11.14 -13.56
CA SER A 189 -8.07 10.47 -12.43
C SER A 189 -8.26 8.99 -12.70
N HIS A 190 -7.93 8.15 -11.75
CA HIS A 190 -8.13 6.71 -11.84
C HIS A 190 -8.42 6.10 -10.46
N ARG A 191 -8.79 4.83 -10.49
CA ARG A 191 -8.71 3.92 -9.35
C ARG A 191 -7.57 2.96 -9.60
N ASP A 192 -6.97 2.47 -8.53
CA ASP A 192 -5.80 1.61 -8.60
C ASP A 192 -6.13 0.15 -8.91
N TYR A 193 -5.11 -0.68 -8.86
CA TYR A 193 -5.19 -2.14 -8.95
C TYR A 193 -6.17 -2.71 -7.90
N HIS A 194 -6.99 -3.72 -8.20
CA HIS A 194 -6.88 -4.71 -9.28
C HIS A 194 -7.46 -4.32 -10.65
N LEU A 195 -8.56 -3.57 -10.67
CA LEU A 195 -9.32 -3.33 -11.91
C LEU A 195 -8.96 -2.03 -12.62
N GLY A 196 -8.24 -1.13 -11.94
CA GLY A 196 -7.80 0.16 -12.47
C GLY A 196 -7.05 0.08 -13.79
N PHE A 197 -6.22 -0.96 -13.95
CA PHE A 197 -5.35 -1.17 -15.12
C PHE A 197 -6.04 -1.80 -16.33
N MET A 198 -7.30 -2.25 -16.18
CA MET A 198 -8.02 -2.91 -17.27
C MET A 198 -8.67 -1.91 -18.22
N SER A 199 -9.01 -2.33 -19.44
CA SER A 199 -9.93 -1.58 -20.30
C SER A 199 -11.34 -1.55 -19.70
N ALA A 200 -12.17 -0.56 -20.09
CA ALA A 200 -13.55 -0.48 -19.65
C ALA A 200 -14.34 -1.77 -19.97
N GLU A 201 -14.13 -2.35 -21.15
CA GLU A 201 -14.74 -3.62 -21.55
C GLU A 201 -14.34 -4.77 -20.64
N SER A 202 -13.03 -4.93 -20.36
CA SER A 202 -12.55 -6.00 -19.48
C SER A 202 -13.04 -5.84 -18.05
N CYS A 203 -12.98 -4.62 -17.50
CA CYS A 203 -13.50 -4.30 -16.18
C CYS A 203 -15.01 -4.60 -16.08
N GLY A 204 -15.78 -4.24 -17.11
CA GLY A 204 -17.23 -4.44 -17.17
C GLY A 204 -17.69 -5.91 -17.16
N ARG A 205 -16.78 -6.88 -17.34
CA ARG A 205 -17.09 -8.32 -17.23
C ARG A 205 -17.16 -8.84 -15.80
N TYR A 206 -16.54 -8.13 -14.85
CA TYR A 206 -16.54 -8.51 -13.45
C TYR A 206 -17.89 -8.18 -12.79
N PRO A 207 -18.48 -9.11 -12.00
CA PRO A 207 -19.69 -8.83 -11.24
C PRO A 207 -19.55 -7.59 -10.35
N ARG A 208 -20.64 -6.85 -10.13
CA ARG A 208 -20.66 -5.63 -9.30
C ARG A 208 -20.07 -5.87 -7.91
N ALA A 209 -20.53 -6.92 -7.24
CA ALA A 209 -20.02 -7.32 -5.94
C ALA A 209 -18.51 -7.60 -5.95
N MET A 210 -17.96 -8.17 -7.03
CA MET A 210 -16.53 -8.41 -7.15
C MET A 210 -15.75 -7.12 -7.45
N GLN A 211 -16.29 -6.21 -8.25
CA GLN A 211 -15.66 -4.89 -8.43
C GLN A 211 -15.54 -4.16 -7.09
N VAL A 212 -16.60 -4.17 -6.28
CA VAL A 212 -16.57 -3.56 -4.94
C VAL A 212 -15.65 -4.33 -4.00
N ALA A 213 -15.78 -5.66 -3.90
CA ALA A 213 -14.93 -6.48 -3.02
C ALA A 213 -13.43 -6.39 -3.36
N SER A 214 -13.07 -6.13 -4.62
CA SER A 214 -11.67 -5.98 -5.02
C SER A 214 -10.96 -4.84 -4.28
N GLN A 215 -11.69 -3.82 -3.83
CA GLN A 215 -11.10 -2.71 -3.08
C GLN A 215 -10.59 -3.13 -1.69
N CYS A 216 -11.08 -4.25 -1.15
CA CYS A 216 -10.65 -4.80 0.14
C CYS A 216 -9.41 -5.70 0.01
N LEU A 217 -8.91 -5.93 -1.20
CA LEU A 217 -7.78 -6.84 -1.44
C LEU A 217 -6.42 -6.13 -1.52
N THR A 218 -6.41 -4.80 -1.60
CA THR A 218 -5.18 -4.00 -1.52
C THR A 218 -5.34 -2.76 -0.66
N LEU A 219 -4.22 -2.30 -0.14
CA LEU A 219 -4.02 -0.97 0.42
C LEU A 219 -2.99 -0.26 -0.45
N GLN A 220 -3.26 1.00 -0.78
CA GLN A 220 -2.32 1.85 -1.50
C GLN A 220 -1.68 2.84 -0.55
N GLY A 221 -0.41 3.12 -0.77
CA GLY A 221 0.34 4.06 0.03
C GLY A 221 1.48 4.73 -0.70
N ALA A 222 1.96 5.82 -0.13
CA ALA A 222 3.16 6.51 -0.58
C ALA A 222 3.93 7.02 0.64
N ILE A 223 5.25 6.79 0.64
CA ILE A 223 6.16 7.32 1.64
C ILE A 223 6.98 8.43 0.97
N ALA A 224 7.01 9.61 1.58
CA ALA A 224 7.69 10.78 1.05
C ALA A 224 9.20 10.70 1.32
N HIS A 225 10.02 10.73 0.27
CA HIS A 225 11.49 10.72 0.38
C HIS A 225 12.12 12.12 0.32
N VAL A 226 11.29 13.13 0.05
CA VAL A 226 11.59 14.55 0.07
C VAL A 226 10.38 15.28 0.64
N ASP A 227 10.53 16.56 0.97
CA ASP A 227 9.35 17.39 1.18
C ASP A 227 8.55 17.52 -0.12
N VAL A 228 7.24 17.35 -0.01
CA VAL A 228 6.30 17.40 -1.14
C VAL A 228 5.37 18.60 -0.92
N PRO A 229 5.84 19.83 -1.14
CA PRO A 229 4.97 21.00 -1.07
C PRO A 229 3.99 21.02 -2.27
N LEU A 230 2.96 21.87 -2.22
CA LEU A 230 1.88 21.85 -3.22
C LEU A 230 2.39 22.08 -4.65
N GLU A 231 3.43 22.90 -4.83
CA GLU A 231 4.04 23.21 -6.12
C GLU A 231 4.82 22.03 -6.72
N SER A 232 5.33 21.09 -5.92
CA SER A 232 5.96 19.87 -6.45
C SER A 232 4.91 18.84 -6.92
N GLY A 233 3.63 19.17 -6.74
CA GLY A 233 2.49 18.45 -7.27
C GLY A 233 2.13 17.20 -6.49
N PRO A 234 1.79 17.24 -5.19
CA PRO A 234 1.37 16.07 -4.43
C PRO A 234 0.19 15.34 -5.09
N THR A 235 -0.10 14.12 -4.61
CA THR A 235 -1.27 13.36 -5.08
C THR A 235 -2.55 14.20 -4.98
N ARG A 236 -3.34 14.17 -6.05
CA ARG A 236 -4.71 14.71 -6.11
C ARG A 236 -5.65 13.62 -5.66
N LEU A 237 -6.47 13.89 -4.66
CA LEU A 237 -7.35 12.94 -4.00
C LEU A 237 -8.79 13.46 -4.07
N LEU A 238 -9.76 12.56 -4.19
CA LEU A 238 -11.17 12.91 -4.05
C LEU A 238 -11.77 12.10 -2.89
N PRO A 239 -11.73 12.62 -1.64
CA PRO A 239 -12.25 11.93 -0.47
C PRO A 239 -13.68 11.41 -0.65
N PHE A 240 -13.99 10.27 -0.02
CA PHE A 240 -15.26 9.54 -0.08
C PHE A 240 -15.60 8.88 -1.44
N SER A 241 -14.86 9.19 -2.51
CA SER A 241 -15.13 8.62 -3.84
C SER A 241 -14.97 7.10 -3.93
N GLN A 242 -14.25 6.47 -2.99
CA GLN A 242 -14.06 5.02 -2.94
C GLN A 242 -15.37 4.27 -2.69
N ALA A 243 -16.29 4.87 -1.92
CA ALA A 243 -17.59 4.27 -1.62
C ALA A 243 -18.55 4.25 -2.84
N PHE A 244 -18.18 4.88 -3.96
CA PHE A 244 -19.00 4.82 -5.17
C PHE A 244 -18.83 3.48 -5.88
N ALA A 245 -19.79 2.57 -5.70
CA ALA A 245 -19.74 1.20 -6.21
C ALA A 245 -19.38 1.08 -7.71
N PRO A 246 -19.97 1.84 -8.66
CA PRO A 246 -19.63 1.73 -10.08
C PRO A 246 -18.34 2.47 -10.47
N GLY A 247 -17.54 2.95 -9.53
CA GLY A 247 -16.48 3.92 -9.85
C GLY A 247 -15.33 3.40 -10.71
N TYR A 248 -15.06 2.09 -10.77
CA TYR A 248 -14.11 1.51 -11.75
C TYR A 248 -14.57 1.66 -13.21
N MET A 249 -15.88 1.81 -13.41
CA MET A 249 -16.47 2.20 -14.69
C MET A 249 -16.54 3.72 -14.83
N ALA A 250 -16.89 4.42 -13.75
CA ALA A 250 -17.23 5.84 -13.78
C ALA A 250 -16.04 6.78 -13.99
N TYR A 251 -14.85 6.50 -13.43
CA TYR A 251 -13.70 7.42 -13.55
C TYR A 251 -13.27 7.67 -15.01
N ARG A 252 -13.67 6.79 -15.93
CA ARG A 252 -13.36 6.81 -17.36
C ARG A 252 -14.28 7.75 -18.15
N LEU A 253 -15.38 8.21 -17.53
CA LEU A 253 -16.38 9.04 -18.16
C LEU A 253 -15.99 10.53 -18.03
N PRO A 254 -16.13 11.33 -19.11
CA PRO A 254 -15.71 12.73 -19.10
C PRO A 254 -16.29 13.55 -17.94
N GLU A 255 -17.58 13.38 -17.63
CA GLU A 255 -18.28 14.14 -16.60
C GLU A 255 -17.80 13.83 -15.17
N PHE A 256 -17.27 12.63 -14.93
CA PHE A 256 -16.67 12.26 -13.65
C PHE A 256 -15.24 12.79 -13.54
N ASN A 257 -14.48 12.78 -14.63
CA ASN A 257 -13.14 13.36 -14.67
C ASN A 257 -13.20 14.89 -14.53
N GLU A 258 -14.17 15.56 -15.16
CA GLU A 258 -14.43 16.99 -14.98
C GLU A 258 -14.73 17.32 -13.53
N PHE A 259 -15.67 16.59 -12.90
CA PHE A 259 -15.95 16.76 -11.48
C PHE A 259 -14.72 16.53 -10.60
N PHE A 260 -13.89 15.53 -10.90
CA PHE A 260 -12.64 15.30 -10.19
C PHE A 260 -11.68 16.50 -10.32
N LEU A 261 -11.48 17.02 -11.53
CA LEU A 261 -10.60 18.17 -11.77
C LEU A 261 -11.06 19.44 -11.05
N GLU A 262 -12.37 19.62 -10.89
CA GLU A 262 -12.97 20.74 -10.17
C GLU A 262 -12.88 20.60 -8.63
N ASN A 263 -12.83 19.37 -8.10
CA ASN A 263 -13.07 19.10 -6.66
C ASN A 263 -11.95 18.33 -5.95
N TYR A 264 -10.89 17.90 -6.64
CA TYR A 264 -9.79 17.21 -5.97
C TYR A 264 -9.14 18.10 -4.90
N ILE A 265 -8.59 17.43 -3.89
CA ILE A 265 -7.75 18.05 -2.87
C ILE A 265 -6.33 17.53 -2.99
N SER A 266 -5.37 18.34 -2.54
CA SER A 266 -3.98 17.95 -2.35
C SER A 266 -3.47 18.53 -1.04
N LEU A 267 -2.58 17.78 -0.39
CA LEU A 267 -1.96 18.11 0.89
C LEU A 267 -0.45 18.08 0.72
N PRO A 268 0.29 19.01 1.34
CA PRO A 268 1.72 18.88 1.44
C PRO A 268 2.07 17.68 2.32
N LEU A 269 3.18 17.01 2.03
CA LEU A 269 3.77 15.97 2.87
C LEU A 269 5.20 16.39 3.22
N GLN A 270 5.65 16.10 4.44
CA GLN A 270 7.04 16.24 4.83
C GLN A 270 7.81 14.95 4.51
N LYS A 271 9.13 15.06 4.33
CA LYS A 271 9.99 13.88 4.21
C LYS A 271 9.74 12.94 5.40
N GLY A 272 9.53 11.65 5.12
CA GLY A 272 9.24 10.63 6.12
C GLY A 272 7.75 10.44 6.43
N ASP A 273 6.86 11.28 5.92
CA ASP A 273 5.40 11.07 6.04
C ASP A 273 4.91 9.90 5.18
N GLY A 274 3.82 9.28 5.64
CA GLY A 274 3.06 8.28 4.88
C GLY A 274 1.68 8.79 4.49
N LEU A 275 1.26 8.54 3.25
CA LEU A 275 -0.11 8.72 2.77
C LEU A 275 -0.70 7.35 2.47
N TRP A 276 -1.88 7.03 2.99
CA TRP A 276 -2.51 5.70 2.86
C TRP A 276 -3.95 5.84 2.40
N PHE A 277 -4.36 5.08 1.39
CA PHE A 277 -5.71 5.18 0.85
C PHE A 277 -6.25 3.87 0.29
N ASN A 278 -7.58 3.80 0.26
CA ASN A 278 -8.32 2.72 -0.35
C ASN A 278 -8.08 2.73 -1.87
N PRO A 279 -7.76 1.59 -2.51
CA PRO A 279 -7.47 1.53 -3.96
C PRO A 279 -8.61 2.02 -4.86
N ALA A 280 -9.85 2.03 -4.36
CA ALA A 280 -11.00 2.57 -5.08
C ALA A 280 -11.16 4.09 -4.95
N LEU A 281 -10.30 4.79 -4.21
CA LEU A 281 -10.32 6.25 -4.17
C LEU A 281 -9.93 6.82 -5.54
N PHE A 282 -10.71 7.76 -6.05
CA PHE A 282 -10.33 8.51 -7.24
C PHE A 282 -9.13 9.39 -6.88
N HIS A 283 -8.05 9.20 -7.62
CA HIS A 283 -6.83 9.96 -7.41
C HIS A 283 -6.00 10.10 -8.70
N ALA A 284 -5.01 10.97 -8.67
CA ALA A 284 -4.04 11.17 -9.75
C ALA A 284 -2.77 11.82 -9.21
N ALA A 285 -1.61 11.54 -9.81
CA ALA A 285 -0.42 12.35 -9.54
C ALA A 285 -0.63 13.81 -9.99
N GLY A 286 -0.23 14.76 -9.13
CA GLY A 286 -0.23 16.19 -9.45
C GLY A 286 0.88 16.58 -10.44
N GLU A 287 0.71 17.75 -11.04
CA GLU A 287 1.71 18.38 -11.90
C GLU A 287 2.85 18.96 -11.06
N ASN A 288 4.10 18.64 -11.39
CA ASN A 288 5.24 19.22 -10.71
C ASN A 288 5.62 20.55 -11.37
N LYS A 289 5.25 21.66 -10.72
CA LYS A 289 5.54 23.05 -11.12
C LYS A 289 6.71 23.66 -10.35
N SER A 290 7.34 22.90 -9.47
CA SER A 290 8.53 23.35 -8.74
C SER A 290 9.69 23.60 -9.71
N VAL A 291 10.69 24.34 -9.26
CA VAL A 291 11.88 24.64 -10.06
C VAL A 291 12.92 23.54 -9.94
N ASP A 292 13.09 22.99 -8.74
CA ASP A 292 14.25 22.16 -8.36
C ASP A 292 13.89 20.92 -7.51
N ILE A 293 12.60 20.63 -7.30
CA ILE A 293 12.18 19.47 -6.52
C ILE A 293 11.92 18.28 -7.44
N ASN A 294 12.83 17.31 -7.41
CA ASN A 294 12.58 15.97 -7.90
C ASN A 294 11.69 15.24 -6.87
N ARG A 295 10.38 15.18 -7.12
CA ARG A 295 9.38 14.66 -6.17
C ARG A 295 9.46 13.13 -6.11
N LEU A 296 10.41 12.63 -5.33
CA LEU A 296 10.61 11.20 -5.09
C LEU A 296 9.68 10.72 -3.98
N VAL A 297 8.86 9.74 -4.32
CA VAL A 297 8.00 9.00 -3.40
C VAL A 297 8.16 7.50 -3.66
N ASN A 298 8.19 6.73 -2.58
CA ASN A 298 8.15 5.28 -2.66
C ASN A 298 6.70 4.83 -2.54
N LEU A 299 6.10 4.38 -3.64
CA LEU A 299 4.74 3.85 -3.63
C LEU A 299 4.76 2.47 -3.00
N VAL A 300 3.88 2.25 -2.04
CA VAL A 300 3.73 0.98 -1.35
C VAL A 300 2.36 0.44 -1.71
N GLN A 301 2.33 -0.64 -2.49
CA GLN A 301 1.11 -1.38 -2.75
C GLN A 301 1.14 -2.68 -1.96
N ILE A 302 0.20 -2.82 -1.04
CA ILE A 302 0.11 -3.97 -0.15
C ILE A 302 -1.10 -4.80 -0.56
N SER A 303 -0.90 -6.10 -0.74
CA SER A 303 -1.97 -7.05 -1.09
C SER A 303 -2.32 -7.92 0.10
N SER A 304 -3.61 -8.15 0.32
CA SER A 304 -4.08 -9.16 1.27
C SER A 304 -3.53 -10.53 0.89
N ALA A 305 -3.42 -11.44 1.87
CA ALA A 305 -3.19 -12.87 1.67
C ALA A 305 -4.11 -13.51 0.59
N PHE A 306 -5.30 -12.95 0.38
CA PHE A 306 -6.27 -13.44 -0.60
C PHE A 306 -6.17 -12.74 -1.97
N GLY A 307 -5.38 -11.68 -2.07
CA GLY A 307 -5.19 -10.89 -3.29
C GLY A 307 -3.99 -11.35 -4.11
N LYS A 308 -4.03 -11.11 -5.42
CA LYS A 308 -2.83 -11.25 -6.26
C LYS A 308 -2.02 -9.95 -6.22
N PRO A 309 -0.72 -9.95 -5.88
CA PRO A 309 0.13 -8.77 -6.01
C PRO A 309 0.32 -8.35 -7.48
N MET A 310 0.63 -7.07 -7.70
CA MET A 310 0.95 -6.56 -9.05
C MET A 310 2.30 -7.09 -9.56
N GLU A 311 3.26 -7.30 -8.66
CA GLU A 311 4.60 -7.79 -8.97
C GLU A 311 4.91 -9.06 -8.16
N THR A 312 5.73 -9.94 -8.74
CA THR A 312 6.22 -11.12 -8.02
C THR A 312 7.43 -10.75 -7.16
N ILE A 313 7.36 -11.09 -5.87
CA ILE A 313 8.47 -10.91 -4.92
C ILE A 313 9.00 -12.28 -4.54
N ASP A 314 10.28 -12.50 -4.79
CA ASP A 314 10.98 -13.72 -4.40
C ASP A 314 11.70 -13.51 -3.07
N ALA A 315 11.24 -14.18 -2.00
CA ALA A 315 11.84 -14.02 -0.67
C ALA A 315 13.26 -14.59 -0.55
N LEU A 316 13.67 -15.59 -1.34
CA LEU A 316 15.00 -16.24 -1.20
C LEU A 316 16.17 -15.23 -1.31
N PRO A 317 16.28 -14.42 -2.38
CA PRO A 317 17.36 -13.43 -2.49
C PRO A 317 17.26 -12.33 -1.43
N LEU A 318 16.05 -11.98 -0.99
CA LEU A 318 15.87 -10.98 0.06
C LEU A 318 16.38 -11.51 1.40
N VAL A 319 15.97 -12.72 1.77
CA VAL A 319 16.45 -13.40 2.98
C VAL A 319 17.98 -13.58 2.91
N GLU A 320 18.52 -14.04 1.79
CA GLU A 320 19.97 -14.18 1.60
C GLU A 320 20.74 -12.88 1.87
N SER A 321 20.27 -11.77 1.27
CA SER A 321 20.91 -10.46 1.39
C SER A 321 20.80 -9.85 2.79
N THR A 322 19.74 -10.16 3.52
CA THR A 322 19.38 -9.50 4.79
C THR A 322 19.59 -10.36 6.04
N TRP A 323 19.88 -11.66 5.89
CA TRP A 323 19.92 -12.60 7.02
C TRP A 323 20.86 -12.18 8.14
N ASP A 324 22.04 -11.66 7.81
CA ASP A 324 23.04 -11.30 8.81
C ASP A 324 22.56 -10.11 9.66
N VAL A 325 21.93 -9.12 9.02
CA VAL A 325 21.35 -7.96 9.69
C VAL A 325 20.14 -8.37 10.54
N LEU A 326 19.24 -9.18 9.99
CA LEU A 326 18.09 -9.74 10.72
C LEU A 326 18.51 -10.56 11.94
N THR A 327 19.54 -11.40 11.79
CA THR A 327 20.07 -12.23 12.88
C THR A 327 20.75 -11.37 13.95
N ALA A 328 21.48 -10.33 13.55
CA ALA A 328 22.10 -9.40 14.49
C ALA A 328 21.03 -8.67 15.32
N ALA A 329 19.99 -8.13 14.66
CA ALA A 329 18.85 -7.51 15.33
C ALA A 329 18.18 -8.50 16.29
N TYR A 330 17.84 -9.71 15.84
CA TYR A 330 17.23 -10.72 16.70
C TYR A 330 18.06 -11.05 17.95
N LYS A 331 19.40 -11.11 17.84
CA LYS A 331 20.27 -11.36 19.00
C LYS A 331 20.25 -10.21 20.01
N GLU A 332 20.05 -8.98 19.55
CA GLU A 332 20.01 -7.79 20.39
C GLU A 332 18.64 -7.62 21.07
N GLN A 333 17.56 -7.79 20.32
CA GLN A 333 16.21 -7.39 20.76
C GLN A 333 15.16 -8.51 20.72
N GLY A 334 15.54 -9.74 20.37
CA GLY A 334 14.63 -10.87 20.26
C GLY A 334 13.59 -10.71 19.14
N LEU A 335 12.46 -11.41 19.27
CA LEU A 335 11.28 -11.23 18.39
C LEU A 335 10.51 -9.96 18.76
N SER A 336 11.21 -8.81 18.72
CA SER A 336 10.61 -7.47 18.76
C SER A 336 9.58 -7.24 17.64
N ASP A 337 8.79 -6.18 17.75
CA ASP A 337 7.82 -5.81 16.73
C ASP A 337 8.51 -5.41 15.41
N GLU A 338 9.70 -4.84 15.49
CA GLU A 338 10.56 -4.54 14.34
C GLU A 338 10.98 -5.81 13.58
N VAL A 339 11.47 -6.83 14.31
CA VAL A 339 11.87 -8.12 13.73
C VAL A 339 10.67 -8.85 13.14
N ARG A 340 9.52 -8.84 13.82
CA ARG A 340 8.27 -9.44 13.32
C ARG A 340 7.81 -8.74 12.05
N MET A 341 7.79 -7.40 12.04
CA MET A 341 7.42 -6.62 10.86
C MET A 341 8.32 -6.94 9.67
N PHE A 342 9.63 -7.05 9.87
CA PHE A 342 10.54 -7.40 8.80
C PHE A 342 10.29 -8.80 8.22
N ILE A 343 10.06 -9.81 9.08
CA ILE A 343 9.67 -11.16 8.64
C ILE A 343 8.39 -11.09 7.79
N SER A 344 7.39 -10.32 8.24
CA SER A 344 6.15 -10.11 7.51
C SER A 344 6.33 -9.39 6.17
N ALA A 345 7.31 -8.50 6.06
CA ALA A 345 7.64 -7.81 4.82
C ALA A 345 8.22 -8.76 3.76
N VAL A 346 9.15 -9.63 4.15
CA VAL A 346 9.90 -10.45 3.17
C VAL A 346 9.21 -11.76 2.81
N GLY A 347 8.60 -12.47 3.77
CA GLY A 347 8.04 -13.81 3.57
C GLY A 347 6.55 -13.84 3.23
N GLU A 348 6.11 -14.83 2.45
CA GLU A 348 4.68 -15.15 2.27
C GLU A 348 4.08 -15.71 3.58
N GLY A 349 3.09 -15.01 4.16
CA GLY A 349 2.50 -15.38 5.45
C GLY A 349 1.21 -16.20 5.35
N TYR A 350 0.64 -16.33 4.14
CA TYR A 350 -0.52 -17.19 3.92
C TYR A 350 -0.05 -18.59 3.50
N PRO A 351 -0.45 -19.66 4.19
CA PRO A 351 0.08 -21.01 3.94
C PRO A 351 -0.48 -21.69 2.68
N PHE A 352 -1.33 -20.98 1.91
CA PHE A 352 -1.94 -21.52 0.69
C PHE A 352 -1.63 -20.63 -0.53
N PRO A 353 -1.57 -21.21 -1.74
CA PRO A 353 -1.68 -22.64 -2.03
C PRO A 353 -0.44 -23.43 -1.57
N THR A 354 -0.64 -24.68 -1.20
CA THR A 354 0.44 -25.63 -0.86
C THR A 354 0.02 -27.05 -1.24
N ASN A 355 0.98 -27.95 -1.44
CA ASN A 355 0.69 -29.38 -1.47
C ASN A 355 0.52 -29.92 -0.05
N LEU A 356 -0.68 -30.40 0.28
CA LEU A 356 -1.01 -30.93 1.61
C LEU A 356 -0.42 -32.32 1.90
N ASP A 357 -0.01 -33.07 0.88
CA ASP A 357 0.70 -34.35 1.06
C ASP A 357 2.11 -34.13 1.63
N TYR A 358 2.75 -33.01 1.28
CA TYR A 358 4.13 -32.68 1.68
C TYR A 358 4.25 -31.52 2.67
N ASN A 359 3.16 -30.77 2.89
CA ASN A 359 3.05 -29.72 3.89
C ASN A 359 1.66 -29.80 4.57
N PRO A 360 1.39 -30.86 5.36
CA PRO A 360 0.13 -31.00 6.07
C PRO A 360 0.05 -30.04 7.28
N PRO A 361 -1.16 -29.72 7.77
CA PRO A 361 -1.34 -28.99 9.03
C PRO A 361 -0.62 -29.67 10.20
N ARG A 362 0.02 -28.89 11.07
CA ARG A 362 0.68 -29.39 12.30
C ARG A 362 -0.28 -29.28 13.49
N SER A 363 -0.18 -30.15 14.50
CA SER A 363 -1.21 -30.32 15.53
C SER A 363 -1.63 -29.07 16.33
N GLU A 364 -0.76 -28.06 16.42
CA GLU A 364 -1.04 -26.82 17.18
C GLU A 364 -1.65 -25.70 16.31
N ASN A 365 -1.33 -25.68 15.01
CA ASN A 365 -1.86 -24.73 14.04
C ASN A 365 -2.64 -25.53 13.00
N MET A 366 -3.97 -25.38 12.97
CA MET A 366 -4.85 -26.07 12.01
C MET A 366 -4.56 -25.75 10.52
N ALA A 367 -3.44 -25.07 10.21
CA ALA A 367 -2.94 -24.75 8.89
C ALA A 367 -1.47 -25.22 8.69
N PRO A 368 -1.02 -25.43 7.44
CA PRO A 368 0.38 -25.71 7.12
C PRO A 368 1.34 -24.57 7.46
N ASP A 369 2.65 -24.82 7.38
CA ASP A 369 3.66 -23.77 7.54
C ASP A 369 3.64 -22.79 6.36
N SER A 370 3.83 -21.51 6.66
CA SER A 370 4.07 -20.44 5.69
C SER A 370 5.57 -20.19 5.48
N GLU A 371 5.92 -19.39 4.47
CA GLU A 371 7.32 -18.96 4.27
C GLU A 371 7.81 -18.09 5.44
N GLN A 372 6.92 -17.29 6.05
CA GLN A 372 7.21 -16.54 7.29
C GLN A 372 7.53 -17.47 8.47
N ASP A 373 6.86 -18.62 8.59
CA ASP A 373 7.13 -19.60 9.65
C ASP A 373 8.52 -20.20 9.50
N VAL A 374 8.92 -20.58 8.29
CA VAL A 374 10.26 -21.12 8.02
C VAL A 374 11.35 -20.11 8.38
N ILE A 375 11.17 -18.84 8.00
CA ILE A 375 12.11 -17.74 8.33
C ILE A 375 12.19 -17.57 9.85
N ARG A 376 11.04 -17.52 10.53
CA ARG A 376 10.94 -17.31 11.98
C ARG A 376 11.57 -18.46 12.77
N GLU A 377 11.27 -19.71 12.41
CA GLU A 377 11.85 -20.90 13.06
C GLU A 377 13.37 -20.94 12.88
N ALA A 378 13.87 -20.63 11.68
CA ALA A 378 15.30 -20.56 11.42
C ALA A 378 15.99 -19.45 12.23
N LEU A 379 15.34 -18.30 12.37
CA LEU A 379 15.87 -17.16 13.12
C LEU A 379 15.95 -17.46 14.62
N VAL A 380 14.87 -18.00 15.21
CA VAL A 380 14.83 -18.41 16.62
C VAL A 380 15.81 -19.54 16.91
N GLY A 381 15.96 -20.48 15.98
CA GLY A 381 16.96 -21.54 16.05
C GLY A 381 18.40 -21.07 15.81
N LEU A 382 18.63 -19.77 15.57
CA LEU A 382 19.93 -19.17 15.25
C LEU A 382 20.66 -19.91 14.12
N LYS A 383 19.90 -20.38 13.11
CA LYS A 383 20.44 -21.06 11.95
C LYS A 383 21.36 -20.13 11.16
N SER A 384 22.40 -20.72 10.57
CA SER A 384 23.25 -20.00 9.61
C SER A 384 22.48 -19.62 8.35
N LYS A 385 23.00 -18.63 7.62
CA LYS A 385 22.45 -18.21 6.31
C LYS A 385 22.28 -19.39 5.35
N ALA A 386 23.27 -20.28 5.27
CA ALA A 386 23.21 -21.46 4.41
C ALA A 386 22.06 -22.42 4.79
N GLN A 387 21.80 -22.59 6.09
CA GLN A 387 20.73 -23.45 6.58
C GLN A 387 19.34 -22.87 6.27
N VAL A 388 19.09 -21.59 6.55
CA VAL A 388 17.77 -20.99 6.23
C VAL A 388 17.49 -21.00 4.72
N LEU A 389 18.51 -20.79 3.89
CA LEU A 389 18.34 -20.86 2.43
C LEU A 389 18.06 -22.28 1.95
N ALA A 390 18.62 -23.31 2.61
CA ALA A 390 18.26 -24.69 2.36
C ALA A 390 16.82 -24.98 2.81
N ASP A 391 16.44 -24.58 4.02
CA ASP A 391 15.09 -24.77 4.55
C ASP A 391 14.01 -24.12 3.64
N LEU A 392 14.26 -22.91 3.14
CA LEU A 392 13.36 -22.22 2.21
C LEU A 392 13.28 -22.89 0.84
N LYS A 393 14.40 -23.41 0.32
CA LYS A 393 14.39 -24.18 -0.94
C LYS A 393 13.62 -25.48 -0.79
N ASP A 394 13.82 -26.20 0.31
CA ASP A 394 13.10 -27.43 0.62
C ASP A 394 11.62 -27.17 0.83
N TYR A 395 11.24 -26.11 1.55
CA TYR A 395 9.86 -25.64 1.66
C TYR A 395 9.22 -25.40 0.29
N ARG A 396 9.89 -24.64 -0.58
CA ARG A 396 9.40 -24.35 -1.94
C ARG A 396 9.22 -25.59 -2.80
N ASN A 397 10.11 -26.57 -2.65
CA ASN A 397 9.98 -27.85 -3.33
C ASN A 397 8.76 -28.62 -2.79
N ARG A 398 8.57 -28.67 -1.47
CA ARG A 398 7.42 -29.36 -0.84
C ARG A 398 6.08 -28.76 -1.26
N ILE A 399 5.94 -27.43 -1.32
CA ILE A 399 4.65 -26.80 -1.68
C ILE A 399 4.30 -26.89 -3.17
N ARG A 400 5.28 -27.21 -4.04
CA ARG A 400 5.12 -27.29 -5.51
C ARG A 400 5.15 -28.72 -6.08
N ALA A 401 5.71 -29.67 -5.35
CA ALA A 401 5.63 -31.10 -5.67
C ALA A 401 4.16 -31.51 -5.83
#